data_AF-A0A1H1RSS5-F1
#
_entry.id   AF-A0A1H1RSS5-F1
#
_cell.length_a   1.000
_cell.length_b   1.000
_cell.length_c   1.000
_cell.angle_alpha   90.00
_cell.angle_beta   90.00
_cell.angle_gamma   90.00
#
_symmetry.space_group_name_H-M   'P 1'
#
loop_
_entity.id
_entity.type
_entity.pdbx_description
1 polymer ?
#
loop_
_entity_poly.entity_id
_entity_poly.type
_entity_poly.pdbx_seq_one_letter_code
_entity_poly.pdbx_strand_id
1 'polypeptide(L)'
;MASITNNTSQLYRITYEAYSKFANNISRCTSLKEVGEISRTHLKYLLNFHIIRLSIQEDDKYLFFSIAGNQVIYDLKEQTQILNHEKDLLENEIPLLTKDIPHEWIDEYMESNQLIEPSLWGWLFKKNERKIAITLISDKNKPFNTGDVDILKLVVDCFEAKFHEIYLSRLLAIKNKSLTKALNTIQEKNDQIQKIVENQQQIIEDRTKEIVEKNKKLLHISAINAHNVREPLSRIQGLIQLFDVFDDQQIRTEVIPKLEKSAEEMDHVLQDVINMATNELSELKAERT
;
A
#
# COMPACT_ATOMS: atom_id res chain seq x y z
N MET A 1 -50.84 -37.80 -28.08
CA MET A 1 -49.53 -37.19 -28.37
C MET A 1 -49.53 -35.66 -28.22
N ALA A 2 -50.58 -34.93 -28.62
CA ALA A 2 -50.66 -33.46 -28.43
C ALA A 2 -50.75 -32.98 -26.96
N SER A 3 -51.22 -33.82 -26.03
CA SER A 3 -51.37 -33.46 -24.60
C SER A 3 -50.06 -33.50 -23.81
N ILE A 4 -49.09 -34.33 -24.20
CA ILE A 4 -47.81 -34.50 -23.49
C ILE A 4 -46.88 -33.31 -23.77
N THR A 5 -46.89 -32.81 -25.02
CA THR A 5 -46.07 -31.68 -25.48
C THR A 5 -46.53 -30.34 -24.88
N ASN A 6 -47.84 -30.14 -24.67
CA ASN A 6 -48.38 -28.96 -23.99
C ASN A 6 -47.97 -28.92 -22.51
N ASN A 7 -47.91 -30.08 -21.85
CA ASN A 7 -47.57 -30.18 -20.44
C ASN A 7 -46.07 -29.91 -20.20
N THR A 8 -45.20 -30.36 -21.11
CA THR A 8 -43.76 -30.03 -21.07
C THR A 8 -43.51 -28.55 -21.29
N SER A 9 -44.15 -27.93 -22.28
CA SER A 9 -44.01 -26.48 -22.54
C SER A 9 -44.45 -25.61 -21.35
N GLN A 10 -45.55 -25.98 -20.67
CA GLN A 10 -46.00 -25.30 -19.46
C GLN A 10 -45.02 -25.48 -18.29
N LEU A 11 -44.49 -26.69 -18.11
CA LEU A 11 -43.48 -26.98 -17.09
C LEU A 11 -42.21 -26.15 -17.31
N TYR A 12 -41.69 -26.10 -18.53
CA TYR A 12 -40.55 -25.25 -18.89
C TYR A 12 -40.82 -23.77 -18.59
N ARG A 13 -42.01 -23.27 -18.94
CA ARG A 13 -42.38 -21.87 -18.66
C ARG A 13 -42.39 -21.57 -17.14
N ILE A 14 -42.91 -22.48 -16.33
CA ILE A 14 -42.92 -22.34 -14.86
C ILE A 14 -41.48 -22.35 -14.32
N THR A 15 -40.64 -23.26 -14.79
CA THR A 15 -39.23 -23.33 -14.39
C THR A 15 -38.45 -22.08 -14.77
N TYR A 16 -38.70 -21.51 -15.96
CA TYR A 16 -38.11 -20.24 -16.38
C TYR A 16 -38.58 -19.05 -15.53
N GLU A 17 -39.86 -19.02 -15.14
CA GLU A 17 -40.37 -17.98 -14.24
C GLU A 17 -39.74 -18.10 -12.83
N ALA A 18 -39.64 -19.33 -12.32
CA ALA A 18 -38.94 -19.61 -11.07
C ALA A 18 -37.46 -19.19 -11.13
N TYR A 19 -36.79 -19.49 -12.25
CA TYR A 19 -35.40 -19.09 -12.49
C TYR A 19 -35.28 -17.56 -12.53
N SER A 20 -36.18 -16.86 -13.23
CA SER A 20 -36.16 -15.40 -13.31
C SER A 20 -36.30 -14.75 -11.93
N LYS A 21 -37.19 -15.28 -11.06
CA LYS A 21 -37.33 -14.83 -9.67
C LYS A 21 -36.06 -15.12 -8.86
N PHE A 22 -35.51 -16.32 -9.00
CA PHE A 22 -34.24 -16.72 -8.37
C PHE A 22 -33.10 -15.78 -8.77
N ALA A 23 -32.87 -15.57 -10.06
CA ALA A 23 -31.80 -14.72 -10.58
C ALA A 23 -31.94 -13.26 -10.12
N ASN A 24 -33.17 -12.73 -10.09
CA ASN A 24 -33.43 -11.38 -9.55
C ASN A 24 -33.08 -11.30 -8.06
N ASN A 25 -33.47 -12.29 -7.26
CA ASN A 25 -33.12 -12.33 -5.83
C ASN A 25 -31.60 -12.44 -5.61
N ILE A 26 -30.92 -13.30 -6.37
CA ILE A 26 -29.45 -13.45 -6.32
C ILE A 26 -28.75 -12.16 -6.70
N SER A 27 -29.22 -11.47 -7.75
CA SER A 27 -28.63 -10.21 -8.21
C SER A 27 -28.62 -9.11 -7.14
N ARG A 28 -29.57 -9.15 -6.20
CA ARG A 28 -29.68 -8.18 -5.09
C ARG A 28 -28.82 -8.52 -3.88
N CYS A 29 -28.26 -9.72 -3.81
CA CYS A 29 -27.42 -10.11 -2.68
C CYS A 29 -26.15 -9.24 -2.61
N THR A 30 -25.61 -9.03 -1.41
CA THR A 30 -24.33 -8.31 -1.24
C THR A 30 -23.26 -9.19 -0.60
N SER A 31 -23.64 -10.38 -0.14
CA SER A 31 -22.77 -11.33 0.53
C SER A 31 -23.06 -12.78 0.11
N LEU A 32 -22.06 -13.66 0.22
CA LEU A 32 -22.26 -15.10 -0.03
C LEU A 32 -23.25 -15.73 0.93
N LYS A 33 -23.37 -15.18 2.16
CA LYS A 33 -24.38 -15.62 3.13
C LYS A 33 -25.79 -15.42 2.59
N GLU A 34 -26.09 -14.23 2.05
CA GLU A 34 -27.40 -13.94 1.45
C GLU A 34 -27.66 -14.83 0.22
N VAL A 35 -26.63 -15.05 -0.61
CA VAL A 35 -26.73 -15.99 -1.74
C VAL A 35 -27.07 -17.39 -1.24
N GLY A 36 -26.46 -17.84 -0.15
CA GLY A 36 -26.79 -19.10 0.53
C GLY A 36 -28.27 -19.21 0.91
N GLU A 37 -28.80 -18.21 1.60
CA GLU A 37 -30.20 -18.19 2.07
C GLU A 37 -31.21 -18.20 0.92
N ILE A 38 -30.97 -17.39 -0.12
CA ILE A 38 -31.82 -17.37 -1.32
C ILE A 38 -31.75 -18.71 -2.05
N SER A 39 -30.56 -19.28 -2.19
CA SER A 39 -30.36 -20.57 -2.87
C SER A 39 -31.03 -21.72 -2.15
N ARG A 40 -30.90 -21.80 -0.82
CA ARG A 40 -31.60 -22.77 0.03
C ARG A 40 -33.12 -22.73 -0.18
N THR A 41 -33.67 -21.53 -0.35
CA THR A 41 -35.11 -21.32 -0.49
C THR A 41 -35.60 -21.67 -1.90
N HIS A 42 -34.85 -21.27 -2.94
CA HIS A 42 -35.35 -21.25 -4.31
C HIS A 42 -34.77 -22.34 -5.22
N LEU A 43 -33.53 -22.80 -4.98
CA LEU A 43 -32.81 -23.70 -5.89
C LEU A 43 -33.51 -25.07 -6.01
N LYS A 44 -34.15 -25.54 -4.93
CA LYS A 44 -34.95 -26.78 -4.90
C LYS A 44 -36.15 -26.79 -5.85
N TYR A 45 -36.59 -25.62 -6.33
CA TYR A 45 -37.68 -25.50 -7.32
C TYR A 45 -37.15 -25.48 -8.75
N LEU A 46 -35.84 -25.37 -8.93
CA LEU A 46 -35.18 -25.32 -10.25
C LEU A 46 -34.56 -26.67 -10.61
N LEU A 47 -33.98 -27.35 -9.62
CA LEU A 47 -33.20 -28.57 -9.82
C LEU A 47 -33.55 -29.58 -8.73
N ASN A 48 -33.58 -30.85 -9.10
CA ASN A 48 -33.71 -31.96 -8.15
C ASN A 48 -32.31 -32.43 -7.72
N PHE A 49 -31.98 -32.22 -6.46
CA PHE A 49 -30.69 -32.62 -5.90
C PHE A 49 -30.76 -32.88 -4.39
N HIS A 50 -29.81 -33.67 -3.91
CA HIS A 50 -29.52 -33.81 -2.47
C HIS A 50 -28.41 -32.86 -2.06
N ILE A 51 -27.31 -32.88 -2.81
CA ILE A 51 -26.13 -32.03 -2.60
C ILE A 51 -25.77 -31.40 -3.94
N ILE A 52 -25.47 -30.11 -3.94
CA ILE A 52 -24.93 -29.39 -5.09
C ILE A 52 -23.76 -28.54 -4.62
N ARG A 53 -22.65 -28.63 -5.35
CA ARG A 53 -21.43 -27.91 -5.06
C ARG A 53 -20.92 -27.23 -6.32
N LEU A 54 -20.60 -25.96 -6.18
CA LEU A 54 -20.00 -25.11 -7.20
C LEU A 54 -18.60 -24.75 -6.74
N SER A 55 -17.60 -25.07 -7.56
CA SER A 55 -16.19 -24.76 -7.33
C SER A 55 -15.69 -23.89 -8.48
N ILE A 56 -15.26 -22.68 -8.16
CA ILE A 56 -14.76 -21.69 -9.12
C ILE A 56 -13.26 -21.56 -8.92
N GLN A 57 -12.51 -21.79 -10.00
CA GLN A 57 -11.09 -21.53 -10.10
C GLN A 57 -10.84 -20.25 -10.90
N GLU A 58 -10.06 -19.34 -10.32
CA GLU A 58 -9.51 -18.15 -10.96
C GLU A 58 -8.02 -18.07 -10.58
N ASP A 59 -7.13 -18.22 -11.57
CA ASP A 59 -5.68 -18.39 -11.37
C ASP A 59 -5.37 -19.54 -10.36
N ASP A 60 -4.67 -19.23 -9.26
CA ASP A 60 -4.32 -20.14 -8.16
C ASP A 60 -5.37 -20.17 -7.03
N LYS A 61 -6.50 -19.49 -7.20
CA LYS A 61 -7.49 -19.28 -6.15
C LYS A 61 -8.72 -20.14 -6.40
N TYR A 62 -9.21 -20.76 -5.34
CA TYR A 62 -10.38 -21.62 -5.37
C TYR A 62 -11.46 -21.13 -4.41
N LEU A 63 -12.64 -20.87 -4.95
CA LEU A 63 -13.84 -20.57 -4.18
C LEU A 63 -14.79 -21.74 -4.34
N PHE A 64 -15.41 -22.18 -3.24
CA PHE A 64 -16.47 -23.17 -3.34
C PHE A 64 -17.73 -22.69 -2.62
N PHE A 65 -18.85 -23.22 -3.06
CA PHE A 65 -20.16 -23.02 -2.48
C PHE A 65 -20.95 -24.32 -2.61
N SER A 66 -21.42 -24.83 -1.48
CA SER A 66 -22.09 -26.12 -1.38
C SER A 66 -23.40 -25.96 -0.64
N ILE A 67 -24.44 -26.64 -1.12
CA ILE A 67 -25.76 -26.70 -0.49
C ILE A 67 -26.16 -28.16 -0.37
N ALA A 68 -26.55 -28.56 0.84
CA ALA A 68 -27.19 -29.84 1.09
C ALA A 68 -28.40 -29.63 2.02
N GLY A 69 -29.60 -29.85 1.49
CA GLY A 69 -30.83 -29.60 2.23
C GLY A 69 -30.91 -28.17 2.79
N ASN A 70 -30.77 -28.04 4.11
CA ASN A 70 -30.84 -26.76 4.81
C ASN A 70 -29.48 -26.15 5.16
N GLN A 71 -28.39 -26.87 4.87
CA GLN A 71 -27.03 -26.44 5.16
C GLN A 71 -26.41 -25.77 3.92
N VAL A 72 -25.67 -24.68 4.17
CA VAL A 72 -24.90 -23.98 3.14
C VAL A 72 -23.48 -23.79 3.66
N ILE A 73 -22.51 -24.25 2.89
CA ILE A 73 -21.08 -24.14 3.22
C ILE A 73 -20.38 -23.42 2.06
N TYR A 74 -19.54 -22.44 2.37
CA TYR A 74 -18.78 -21.71 1.36
C TYR A 74 -17.44 -21.26 1.93
N ASP A 75 -16.45 -21.12 1.05
CA ASP A 75 -15.16 -20.50 1.38
C ASP A 75 -14.97 -19.19 0.63
N LEU A 76 -14.34 -18.25 1.32
CA LEU A 76 -13.99 -16.90 0.89
C LEU A 76 -12.50 -16.61 1.02
N LYS A 77 -11.72 -17.56 1.54
CA LYS A 77 -10.29 -17.43 1.84
C LYS A 77 -9.39 -17.99 0.74
N GLU A 78 -9.97 -18.51 -0.34
CA GLU A 78 -9.22 -19.02 -1.51
C GLU A 78 -8.28 -20.19 -1.15
N GLN A 79 -8.56 -20.90 -0.05
CA GLN A 79 -7.64 -21.86 0.58
C GLN A 79 -8.19 -23.29 0.66
N THR A 80 -9.34 -23.55 0.04
CA THR A 80 -9.97 -24.87 0.18
C THR A 80 -9.36 -25.89 -0.76
N GLN A 81 -9.18 -27.12 -0.26
CA GLN A 81 -8.86 -28.28 -1.08
C GLN A 81 -10.03 -28.63 -2.01
N ILE A 82 -9.72 -28.70 -3.31
CA ILE A 82 -10.62 -29.25 -4.33
C ILE A 82 -10.82 -30.75 -4.07
N LEU A 83 -12.06 -31.23 -4.21
CA LEU A 83 -12.34 -32.66 -4.07
C LEU A 83 -11.70 -33.45 -5.23
N ASN A 84 -11.31 -34.70 -5.00
CA ASN A 84 -10.57 -35.48 -6.03
C ASN A 84 -11.33 -35.57 -7.37
N HIS A 85 -12.64 -35.81 -7.32
CA HIS A 85 -13.48 -35.86 -8.52
C HIS A 85 -13.64 -34.49 -9.22
N GLU A 86 -13.51 -33.39 -8.49
CA GLU A 86 -13.50 -32.04 -9.06
C GLU A 86 -12.15 -31.74 -9.73
N LYS A 87 -11.02 -32.24 -9.17
CA LYS A 87 -9.70 -32.16 -9.82
C LYS A 87 -9.71 -32.91 -11.14
N ASP A 88 -10.21 -34.14 -11.14
CA ASP A 88 -10.31 -34.95 -12.36
C ASP A 88 -11.15 -34.23 -13.43
N LEU A 89 -12.23 -33.55 -13.02
CA LEU A 89 -13.09 -32.76 -13.90
C LEU A 89 -12.38 -31.49 -14.43
N LEU A 90 -11.58 -30.81 -13.60
CA LEU A 90 -10.81 -29.61 -13.98
C LEU A 90 -9.61 -29.92 -14.89
N GLU A 91 -8.99 -31.09 -14.71
CA GLU A 91 -7.84 -31.56 -15.47
C GLU A 91 -8.24 -32.21 -16.80
N ASN A 92 -9.22 -33.12 -16.79
CA ASN A 92 -9.63 -33.88 -17.97
C ASN A 92 -10.72 -33.19 -18.79
N GLU A 93 -11.46 -32.25 -18.17
CA GLU A 93 -12.52 -31.46 -18.82
C GLU A 93 -13.68 -32.28 -19.40
N ILE A 94 -13.88 -33.49 -18.89
CA ILE A 94 -14.92 -34.43 -19.32
C ILE A 94 -16.05 -34.42 -18.27
N PRO A 95 -17.32 -34.22 -18.68
CA PRO A 95 -18.45 -34.34 -17.77
C PRO A 95 -18.46 -35.69 -17.05
N LEU A 96 -18.68 -35.65 -15.74
CA LEU A 96 -18.68 -36.82 -14.87
C LEU A 96 -20.11 -37.33 -14.68
N LEU A 97 -20.33 -38.62 -14.91
CA LEU A 97 -21.51 -39.33 -14.44
C LEU A 97 -21.05 -40.65 -13.83
N THR A 98 -21.11 -40.75 -12.50
CA THR A 98 -20.66 -41.95 -11.78
C THR A 98 -21.64 -42.34 -10.70
N LYS A 99 -21.70 -43.64 -10.41
CA LYS A 99 -22.42 -44.20 -9.27
C LYS A 99 -21.53 -44.34 -8.03
N ASP A 100 -20.22 -44.16 -8.20
CA ASP A 100 -19.25 -44.15 -7.11
C ASP A 100 -19.18 -42.74 -6.52
N ILE A 101 -19.74 -42.58 -5.33
CA ILE A 101 -19.89 -41.26 -4.69
C ILE A 101 -18.92 -41.18 -3.51
N PRO A 102 -18.09 -40.12 -3.44
CA PRO A 102 -17.15 -39.96 -2.35
C PRO A 102 -17.87 -39.89 -1.00
N HIS A 103 -17.67 -40.90 -0.15
CA HIS A 103 -18.25 -40.96 1.19
C HIS A 103 -17.82 -39.79 2.05
N GLU A 104 -16.56 -39.35 1.94
CA GLU A 104 -16.04 -38.16 2.65
C GLU A 104 -16.88 -36.90 2.38
N TRP A 105 -17.40 -36.75 1.15
CA TRP A 105 -18.24 -35.60 0.80
C TRP A 105 -19.69 -35.78 1.24
N ILE A 106 -20.23 -37.01 1.25
CA ILE A 106 -21.60 -37.26 1.72
C ILE A 106 -21.69 -37.06 3.24
N ASP A 107 -20.73 -37.63 3.97
CA ASP A 107 -20.73 -37.68 5.43
C ASP A 107 -20.58 -36.28 6.07
N GLU A 108 -20.09 -35.29 5.32
CA GLU A 108 -20.09 -33.87 5.73
C GLU A 108 -21.50 -33.28 5.87
N TYR A 109 -22.50 -33.82 5.15
CA TYR A 109 -23.83 -33.23 5.04
C TYR A 109 -24.97 -34.17 5.47
N MET A 110 -24.83 -35.48 5.29
CA MET A 110 -25.86 -36.47 5.62
C MET A 110 -25.31 -37.90 5.74
N GLU A 111 -26.10 -38.80 6.31
CA GLU A 111 -25.73 -40.22 6.38
C GLU A 111 -25.89 -40.89 5.00
N SER A 112 -24.82 -41.55 4.53
CA SER A 112 -24.77 -42.26 3.24
C SER A 112 -25.93 -43.25 3.01
N ASN A 113 -26.56 -43.78 4.07
CA ASN A 113 -27.66 -44.75 4.01
C ASN A 113 -29.01 -44.16 3.57
N GLN A 114 -29.13 -42.83 3.44
CA GLN A 114 -30.39 -42.18 3.06
C GLN A 114 -30.61 -42.12 1.54
N LEU A 115 -29.59 -42.46 0.75
CA LEU A 115 -29.60 -42.37 -0.71
C LEU A 115 -30.04 -43.68 -1.38
N ILE A 116 -30.92 -43.58 -2.39
CA ILE A 116 -31.40 -44.75 -3.14
C ILE A 116 -30.86 -44.73 -4.59
N GLU A 117 -29.90 -45.62 -4.87
CA GLU A 117 -29.18 -45.68 -6.16
C GLU A 117 -28.65 -44.31 -6.61
N PRO A 118 -27.77 -43.69 -5.83
CA PRO A 118 -27.38 -42.33 -6.09
C PRO A 118 -26.45 -42.23 -7.30
N SER A 119 -26.51 -41.09 -7.97
CA SER A 119 -25.67 -40.76 -9.12
C SER A 119 -25.06 -39.38 -8.90
N LEU A 120 -23.73 -39.33 -9.04
CA LEU A 120 -22.93 -38.11 -9.05
C LEU A 120 -22.82 -37.61 -10.48
N TRP A 121 -23.24 -36.37 -10.68
CA TRP A 121 -23.10 -35.62 -11.90
C TRP A 121 -22.07 -34.51 -11.73
N GLY A 122 -21.27 -34.25 -12.75
CA GLY A 122 -20.28 -33.18 -12.74
C GLY A 122 -20.13 -32.54 -14.13
N TRP A 123 -20.05 -31.22 -14.16
CA TRP A 123 -19.78 -30.46 -15.40
C TRP A 123 -18.75 -29.38 -15.16
N LEU A 124 -17.93 -29.15 -16.18
CA LEU A 124 -17.00 -28.04 -16.24
C LEU A 124 -17.53 -26.98 -17.20
N PHE A 125 -17.68 -25.75 -16.71
CA PHE A 125 -18.00 -24.59 -17.52
C PHE A 125 -16.80 -23.64 -17.55
N LYS A 126 -16.36 -23.26 -18.74
CA LYS A 126 -15.29 -22.28 -18.94
C LYS A 126 -15.89 -20.92 -19.29
N LYS A 127 -15.47 -19.88 -18.58
CA LYS A 127 -15.82 -18.49 -18.89
C LYS A 127 -14.59 -17.61 -18.72
N ASN A 128 -14.14 -17.02 -19.82
CA ASN A 128 -12.92 -16.20 -19.86
C ASN A 128 -11.74 -17.00 -19.23
N GLU A 129 -11.08 -16.44 -18.22
CA GLU A 129 -9.98 -17.07 -17.46
C GLU A 129 -10.46 -17.94 -16.28
N ARG A 130 -11.77 -18.18 -16.13
CA ARG A 130 -12.34 -18.95 -15.02
C ARG A 130 -12.82 -20.32 -15.45
N LYS A 131 -12.51 -21.30 -14.60
CA LYS A 131 -13.03 -22.66 -14.68
C LYS A 131 -14.02 -22.89 -13.55
N ILE A 132 -15.23 -23.33 -13.89
CA ILE A 132 -16.32 -23.53 -12.94
C ILE A 132 -16.70 -25.01 -12.98
N ALA A 133 -16.31 -25.75 -11.96
CA ALA A 133 -16.76 -27.11 -11.75
C ALA A 133 -18.06 -27.09 -10.94
N ILE A 134 -19.11 -27.73 -11.44
CA ILE A 134 -20.32 -27.98 -10.67
C ILE A 134 -20.52 -29.48 -10.52
N THR A 135 -20.76 -29.91 -9.29
CA THR A 135 -21.03 -31.31 -8.95
C THR A 135 -22.33 -31.42 -8.17
N LEU A 136 -23.04 -32.52 -8.39
CA LEU A 136 -24.43 -32.70 -8.01
C LEU A 136 -24.66 -34.17 -7.66
N ILE A 137 -25.28 -34.42 -6.52
CA ILE A 137 -25.77 -35.76 -6.16
C ILE A 137 -27.30 -35.80 -6.31
N SER A 138 -27.76 -36.77 -7.10
CA SER A 138 -29.17 -37.09 -7.33
C SER A 138 -29.42 -38.56 -7.00
N ASP A 139 -30.67 -38.95 -6.78
CA ASP A 139 -31.06 -40.34 -6.52
C ASP A 139 -32.43 -40.64 -7.14
N LYS A 140 -32.97 -41.84 -6.90
CA LYS A 140 -34.32 -42.19 -7.41
C LYS A 140 -35.45 -41.29 -6.90
N ASN A 141 -35.33 -40.72 -5.70
CA ASN A 141 -36.36 -39.85 -5.12
C ASN A 141 -36.29 -38.42 -5.68
N LYS A 142 -35.08 -37.98 -6.04
CA LYS A 142 -34.82 -36.67 -6.67
C LYS A 142 -34.06 -36.88 -7.98
N PRO A 143 -34.75 -37.36 -9.03
CA PRO A 143 -34.10 -37.65 -10.30
C PRO A 143 -33.66 -36.36 -10.98
N PHE A 144 -32.40 -36.34 -11.42
CA PHE A 144 -31.84 -35.30 -12.28
C PHE A 144 -31.63 -35.88 -13.68
N ASN A 145 -32.14 -35.19 -14.70
CA ASN A 145 -32.11 -35.65 -16.08
C ASN A 145 -31.31 -34.71 -16.98
N THR A 146 -30.99 -35.17 -18.20
CA THR A 146 -30.28 -34.35 -19.20
C THR A 146 -31.03 -33.07 -19.58
N GLY A 147 -32.36 -33.04 -19.49
CA GLY A 147 -33.17 -31.83 -19.71
C GLY A 147 -33.01 -30.75 -18.63
N ASP A 148 -32.55 -31.11 -17.43
CA ASP A 148 -32.32 -30.17 -16.34
C ASP A 148 -30.97 -29.44 -16.48
N VAL A 149 -30.10 -29.92 -17.38
CA VAL A 149 -28.76 -29.36 -17.62
C VAL A 149 -28.84 -27.92 -18.16
N ASP A 150 -29.86 -27.59 -18.96
CA ASP A 150 -30.04 -26.22 -19.47
C ASP A 150 -30.34 -25.24 -18.33
N ILE A 151 -31.19 -25.63 -17.37
CA ILE A 151 -31.50 -24.83 -16.18
C ILE A 151 -30.28 -24.78 -15.26
N LEU A 152 -29.56 -25.89 -15.10
CA LEU A 152 -28.31 -25.94 -14.33
C LEU A 152 -27.30 -24.93 -14.88
N LYS A 153 -27.12 -24.87 -16.19
CA LYS A 153 -26.22 -23.92 -16.86
C LYS A 153 -26.62 -22.48 -16.56
N LEU A 154 -27.91 -22.15 -16.64
CA LEU A 154 -28.41 -20.82 -16.29
C LEU A 154 -28.15 -20.46 -14.81
N VAL A 155 -28.35 -21.42 -13.91
CA VAL A 155 -28.05 -21.27 -12.48
C VAL A 155 -26.55 -21.02 -12.26
N VAL A 156 -25.68 -21.80 -12.91
CA VAL A 156 -24.22 -21.63 -12.87
C VAL A 156 -23.83 -20.24 -13.37
N ASP A 157 -24.41 -19.79 -14.48
CA ASP A 157 -24.15 -18.46 -15.02
C ASP A 157 -24.53 -17.34 -14.04
N CYS A 158 -25.67 -17.50 -13.36
CA CYS A 158 -26.13 -16.55 -12.35
C CYS A 158 -25.21 -16.54 -11.12
N PHE A 159 -24.81 -17.71 -10.62
CA PHE A 159 -23.89 -17.80 -9.48
C PHE A 159 -22.52 -17.24 -9.80
N GLU A 160 -21.96 -17.58 -10.96
CA GLU A 160 -20.64 -17.09 -11.36
C GLU A 160 -20.62 -15.56 -11.43
N ALA A 161 -21.59 -14.96 -12.12
CA ALA A 161 -21.69 -13.52 -12.22
C ALA A 161 -21.79 -12.88 -10.82
N LYS A 162 -22.59 -13.46 -9.92
CA LYS A 162 -22.80 -12.88 -8.60
C LYS A 162 -21.61 -13.04 -7.67
N PHE A 163 -20.97 -14.20 -7.68
CA PHE A 163 -19.78 -14.45 -6.87
C PHE A 163 -18.64 -13.54 -7.31
N HIS A 164 -18.49 -13.35 -8.62
CA HIS A 164 -17.51 -12.42 -9.15
C HIS A 164 -17.78 -10.99 -8.72
N GLU A 165 -19.03 -10.52 -8.80
CA GLU A 165 -19.41 -9.17 -8.35
C GLU A 165 -19.07 -8.95 -6.87
N ILE A 166 -19.45 -9.89 -6.00
CA ILE A 166 -19.16 -9.83 -4.55
C ILE A 166 -17.66 -9.82 -4.31
N TYR A 167 -16.91 -10.64 -5.05
CA TYR A 167 -15.46 -10.71 -4.97
C TYR A 167 -14.79 -9.37 -5.31
N LEU A 168 -15.15 -8.79 -6.46
CA LEU A 168 -14.61 -7.50 -6.90
C LEU A 168 -14.95 -6.37 -5.93
N SER A 169 -16.19 -6.31 -5.44
CA SER A 169 -16.61 -5.33 -4.44
C SER A 169 -15.74 -5.40 -3.18
N ARG A 170 -15.48 -6.63 -2.69
CA ARG A 170 -14.61 -6.85 -1.54
C ARG A 170 -13.17 -6.42 -1.81
N LEU A 171 -12.62 -6.76 -2.97
CA LEU A 171 -11.26 -6.36 -3.36
C LEU A 171 -11.13 -4.84 -3.42
N LEU A 172 -12.11 -4.15 -4.02
CA LEU A 172 -12.18 -2.69 -4.07
C LEU A 172 -12.21 -2.08 -2.68
N ALA A 173 -13.02 -2.62 -1.76
CA ALA A 173 -13.10 -2.14 -0.38
C ALA A 173 -11.74 -2.27 0.35
N ILE A 174 -11.05 -3.39 0.18
CA ILE A 174 -9.72 -3.60 0.77
C ILE A 174 -8.69 -2.62 0.19
N LYS A 175 -8.67 -2.46 -1.14
CA LYS A 175 -7.74 -1.56 -1.82
C LYS A 175 -7.99 -0.10 -1.45
N ASN A 176 -9.24 0.34 -1.39
CA ASN A 176 -9.61 1.69 -0.93
C ASN A 176 -9.13 1.95 0.50
N LYS A 177 -9.36 1.00 1.42
CA LYS A 177 -8.87 1.13 2.80
C LYS A 177 -7.35 1.22 2.87
N SER A 178 -6.63 0.45 2.07
CA SER A 178 -5.17 0.50 1.99
C SER A 178 -4.68 1.83 1.43
N LEU A 179 -5.36 2.36 0.40
CA LEU A 179 -5.02 3.63 -0.22
C LEU A 179 -5.24 4.80 0.75
N THR A 180 -6.37 4.84 1.45
CA THR A 180 -6.63 5.86 2.48
C THR A 180 -5.56 5.85 3.57
N LYS A 181 -5.12 4.67 4.02
CA LYS A 181 -4.02 4.56 4.99
C LYS A 181 -2.72 5.15 4.45
N ALA A 182 -2.34 4.81 3.21
CA ALA A 182 -1.13 5.33 2.58
C ALA A 182 -1.18 6.87 2.43
N LEU A 183 -2.33 7.43 2.04
CA LEU A 183 -2.53 8.88 1.94
C LEU A 183 -2.35 9.57 3.29
N ASN A 184 -2.95 9.03 4.36
CA ASN A 184 -2.78 9.58 5.70
C ASN A 184 -1.31 9.57 6.13
N THR A 185 -0.58 8.46 5.89
CA THR A 185 0.86 8.39 6.20
C THR A 185 1.68 9.39 5.39
N ILE A 186 1.37 9.59 4.11
CA ILE A 186 2.07 10.59 3.27
C ILE A 186 1.80 12.00 3.81
N GLN A 187 0.56 12.31 4.19
CA GLN A 187 0.20 13.59 4.76
C GLN A 187 0.95 13.87 6.07
N GLU A 188 0.97 12.91 7.00
CA GLU A 188 1.73 13.01 8.25
C GLU A 188 3.23 13.24 8.01
N LYS A 189 3.80 12.57 6.99
CA LYS A 189 5.22 12.74 6.63
C LYS A 189 5.50 14.09 6.00
N ASN A 190 4.61 14.59 5.15
CA ASN A 190 4.73 15.92 4.57
C ASN A 190 4.66 17.00 5.65
N ASP A 191 3.76 16.87 6.63
CA ASP A 191 3.69 17.81 7.76
C ASP A 191 4.97 17.80 8.61
N GLN A 192 5.58 16.63 8.80
CA GLN A 192 6.89 16.51 9.47
C GLN A 192 8.00 17.19 8.66
N ILE A 193 8.05 16.96 7.35
CA ILE A 193 9.04 17.57 6.46
C ILE A 193 8.87 19.10 6.47
N GLN A 194 7.64 19.59 6.37
CA GLN A 194 7.33 21.03 6.41
C GLN A 194 7.88 21.68 7.69
N LYS A 195 7.62 21.08 8.86
CA LYS A 195 8.17 21.56 10.15
C LYS A 195 9.70 21.53 10.20
N ILE A 196 10.32 20.49 9.63
CA ILE A 196 11.79 20.40 9.57
C ILE A 196 12.34 21.51 8.67
N VAL A 197 11.73 21.75 7.50
CA VAL A 197 12.14 22.79 6.56
C VAL A 197 12.02 24.17 7.21
N GLU A 198 10.90 24.47 7.87
CA GLU A 198 10.70 25.72 8.60
C GLU A 198 11.75 25.93 9.69
N ASN A 199 12.03 24.90 10.48
CA ASN A 199 13.06 24.98 11.52
C ASN A 199 14.48 25.13 10.93
N GLN A 200 14.80 24.42 9.85
CA GLN A 200 16.08 24.55 9.16
C GLN A 200 16.28 25.94 8.58
N GLN A 201 15.23 26.52 8.00
CA GLN A 201 15.26 27.88 7.47
C GLN A 201 15.57 28.88 8.59
N GLN A 202 14.91 28.76 9.75
CA GLN A 202 15.18 29.61 10.91
C GLN A 202 16.62 29.48 11.39
N ILE A 203 17.13 28.25 11.53
CA ILE A 203 18.51 28.00 11.95
C ILE A 203 19.52 28.60 10.95
N ILE A 204 19.24 28.47 9.65
CA ILE A 204 20.09 29.05 8.60
C ILE A 204 20.10 30.58 8.72
N GLU A 205 18.95 31.21 8.91
CA GLU A 205 18.86 32.67 9.07
C GLU A 205 19.64 33.16 10.29
N ASP A 206 19.49 32.48 11.44
CA ASP A 206 20.18 32.86 12.68
C ASP A 206 21.69 32.70 12.55
N ARG A 207 22.16 31.59 11.98
CA ARG A 207 23.60 31.38 11.72
C ARG A 207 24.14 32.37 10.68
N THR A 208 23.35 32.70 9.67
CA THR A 208 23.77 33.67 8.65
C THR A 208 23.92 35.06 9.26
N LYS A 209 23.00 35.48 10.14
CA LYS A 209 23.13 36.73 10.90
C LYS A 209 24.40 36.74 11.75
N GLU A 210 24.66 35.68 12.51
CA GLU A 210 25.86 35.54 13.35
C GLU A 210 27.14 35.64 12.51
N ILE A 211 27.20 34.98 11.35
CA ILE A 211 28.34 35.02 10.44
C ILE A 211 28.53 36.44 9.87
N VAL A 212 27.44 37.11 9.47
CA VAL A 212 27.49 38.48 8.94
C VAL A 212 28.04 39.44 9.99
N GLU A 213 27.61 39.33 11.25
CA GLU A 213 28.14 40.14 12.35
C GLU A 213 29.62 39.87 12.60
N LYS A 214 30.03 38.60 12.64
CA LYS A 214 31.44 38.22 12.78
C LYS A 214 32.30 38.76 11.64
N ASN A 215 31.83 38.68 10.40
CA ASN A 215 32.53 39.23 9.25
C ASN A 215 32.68 40.75 9.32
N LYS A 216 31.65 41.48 9.76
CA LYS A 216 31.74 42.95 9.97
C LYS A 216 32.83 43.29 11.00
N LYS A 217 32.88 42.56 12.12
CA LYS A 217 33.90 42.75 13.16
C LYS A 217 35.31 42.46 12.63
N LEU A 218 35.51 41.35 11.91
CA LEU A 218 36.79 41.03 11.28
C LEU A 218 37.26 42.08 10.27
N LEU A 219 36.36 42.61 9.44
CA LEU A 219 36.68 43.69 8.52
C LEU A 219 37.13 44.96 9.25
N HIS A 220 36.48 45.30 10.37
CA HIS A 220 36.88 46.43 11.21
C HIS A 220 38.30 46.26 11.77
N ILE A 221 38.62 45.09 12.34
CA ILE A 221 39.97 44.77 12.84
C ILE A 221 41.00 44.81 11.70
N SER A 222 40.67 44.25 10.54
CA SER A 222 41.56 44.24 9.38
C SER A 222 41.87 45.66 8.88
N ALA A 223 40.88 46.55 8.87
CA ALA A 223 41.06 47.96 8.49
C ALA A 223 41.98 48.71 9.48
N ILE A 224 41.79 48.51 10.79
CA ILE A 224 42.67 49.07 11.84
C ILE A 224 44.11 48.58 11.65
N ASN A 225 44.30 47.27 11.48
CA ASN A 225 45.63 46.68 11.27
C ASN A 225 46.31 47.24 10.00
N ALA A 226 45.58 47.33 8.90
CA ALA A 226 46.15 47.77 7.63
C ALA A 226 46.58 49.25 7.63
N HIS A 227 45.88 50.11 8.39
CA HIS A 227 46.18 51.54 8.44
C HIS A 227 47.13 51.88 9.59
N ASN A 228 46.78 51.49 10.82
CA ASN A 228 47.43 51.99 12.02
C ASN A 228 48.76 51.27 12.33
N VAL A 229 48.92 50.01 11.92
CA VAL A 229 50.20 49.29 12.09
C VAL A 229 51.17 49.61 10.95
N ARG A 230 50.64 49.84 9.75
CA ARG A 230 51.45 50.07 8.55
C ARG A 230 52.15 51.43 8.56
N GLU A 231 51.52 52.44 9.11
CA GLU A 231 52.06 53.80 9.21
C GLU A 231 53.34 53.89 10.06
N PRO A 232 53.38 53.44 11.34
CA PRO A 232 54.60 53.46 12.13
C PRO A 232 55.65 52.49 11.59
N LEU A 233 55.26 51.34 11.04
CA LEU A 233 56.21 50.41 10.41
C LEU A 233 56.90 51.04 9.19
N SER A 234 56.16 51.75 8.33
CA SER A 234 56.73 52.45 7.18
C SER A 234 57.68 53.58 7.63
N ARG A 235 57.35 54.27 8.73
CA ARG A 235 58.24 55.26 9.34
C ARG A 235 59.52 54.63 9.88
N ILE A 236 59.43 53.51 10.59
CA ILE A 236 60.61 52.76 11.08
C ILE A 236 61.49 52.34 9.91
N GLN A 237 60.93 51.74 8.86
CA GLN A 237 61.67 51.33 7.67
C GLN A 237 62.34 52.51 6.96
N GLY A 238 61.64 53.64 6.84
CA GLY A 238 62.19 54.86 6.26
C GLY A 238 63.33 55.44 7.09
N LEU A 239 63.22 55.46 8.41
CA LEU A 239 64.28 55.94 9.32
C LEU A 239 65.52 55.04 9.28
N ILE A 240 65.35 53.72 9.16
CA ILE A 240 66.48 52.78 9.01
C ILE A 240 67.26 53.06 7.72
N GLN A 241 66.59 53.38 6.61
CA GLN A 241 67.27 53.70 5.34
C GLN A 241 68.14 54.97 5.42
N LEU A 242 67.88 55.87 6.38
CA LEU A 242 68.69 57.07 6.58
C LEU A 242 70.07 56.77 7.18
N PHE A 243 70.29 55.58 7.73
CA PHE A 243 71.57 55.18 8.33
C PHE A 243 72.70 55.13 7.30
N ASP A 244 72.37 54.88 6.03
CA ASP A 244 73.35 54.84 4.93
C ASP A 244 73.74 56.25 4.42
N VAL A 245 73.04 57.30 4.86
CA VAL A 245 73.15 58.67 4.29
C VAL A 245 73.61 59.70 5.34
N PHE A 246 73.34 59.46 6.62
CA PHE A 246 73.60 60.40 7.72
C PHE A 246 74.88 60.03 8.46
N ASP A 247 75.55 61.01 9.06
CA ASP A 247 76.71 60.74 9.93
C ASP A 247 76.28 60.23 11.32
N ASP A 248 77.20 59.60 12.04
CA ASP A 248 76.96 58.99 13.36
C ASP A 248 76.35 59.96 14.39
N GLN A 249 76.70 61.25 14.30
CA GLN A 249 76.19 62.26 15.23
C GLN A 249 74.73 62.61 14.89
N GLN A 250 74.41 62.80 13.61
CA GLN A 250 73.04 63.05 13.17
C GLN A 250 72.13 61.84 13.40
N ILE A 251 72.63 60.61 13.21
CA ILE A 251 71.89 59.38 13.52
C ILE A 251 71.49 59.35 15.00
N ARG A 252 72.45 59.58 15.91
CA ARG A 252 72.19 59.54 17.36
C ARG A 252 71.25 60.64 17.84
N THR A 253 71.32 61.81 17.23
CA THR A 253 70.60 63.00 17.74
C THR A 253 69.22 63.16 17.10
N GLU A 254 69.03 62.73 15.85
CA GLU A 254 67.78 62.96 15.12
C GLU A 254 67.03 61.68 14.72
N VAL A 255 67.75 60.62 14.35
CA VAL A 255 67.14 59.41 13.79
C VAL A 255 66.74 58.42 14.89
N ILE A 256 67.62 58.14 15.84
CA ILE A 256 67.34 57.23 16.98
C ILE A 256 66.10 57.67 17.77
N PRO A 257 65.95 58.95 18.20
CA PRO A 257 64.77 59.36 18.97
C PRO A 257 63.44 59.21 18.19
N LYS A 258 63.46 59.43 16.86
CA LYS A 258 62.29 59.24 16.00
C LYS A 258 61.98 57.77 15.77
N LEU A 259 63.00 56.92 15.76
CA LEU A 259 62.87 55.47 15.63
C LEU A 259 62.26 54.87 16.89
N GLU A 260 62.75 55.26 18.07
CA GLU A 260 62.19 54.88 19.37
C GLU A 260 60.72 55.30 19.47
N LYS A 261 60.41 56.57 19.15
CA LYS A 261 59.04 57.06 19.15
C LYS A 261 58.13 56.26 18.20
N SER A 262 58.61 55.94 17.00
CA SER A 262 57.81 55.16 16.02
C SER A 262 57.63 53.70 16.46
N ALA A 263 58.60 53.13 17.17
CA ALA A 263 58.50 51.79 17.76
C ALA A 263 57.53 51.74 18.95
N GLU A 264 57.54 52.75 19.83
CA GLU A 264 56.56 52.89 20.92
C GLU A 264 55.14 53.07 20.39
N GLU A 265 54.96 53.92 19.37
CA GLU A 265 53.66 54.08 18.71
C GLU A 265 53.17 52.77 18.07
N MET A 266 54.08 51.98 17.48
CA MET A 266 53.73 50.66 16.92
C MET A 266 53.32 49.66 18.02
N ASP A 267 54.02 49.64 19.16
CA ASP A 267 53.68 48.77 20.29
C ASP A 267 52.32 49.13 20.90
N HIS A 268 52.02 50.44 21.02
CA HIS A 268 50.71 50.92 21.44
C HIS A 268 49.59 50.47 20.49
N VAL A 269 49.76 50.64 19.18
CA VAL A 269 48.76 50.19 18.20
C VAL A 269 48.57 48.67 18.27
N LEU A 270 49.65 47.90 18.44
CA LEU A 270 49.57 46.44 18.61
C LEU A 270 48.81 46.04 19.87
N GLN A 271 49.07 46.71 21.00
CA GLN A 271 48.33 46.49 22.25
C GLN A 271 46.84 46.80 22.08
N ASP A 272 46.49 47.90 21.40
CA ASP A 272 45.10 48.26 21.15
C ASP A 272 44.38 47.20 20.30
N VAL A 273 45.03 46.68 19.25
CA VAL A 273 44.49 45.59 18.42
C VAL A 273 44.32 44.30 19.21
N ILE A 274 45.31 43.92 20.04
CA ILE A 274 45.27 42.72 20.86
C ILE A 274 44.17 42.82 21.92
N ASN A 275 44.03 43.98 22.57
CA ASN A 275 42.99 44.24 23.56
C ASN A 275 41.60 44.19 22.93
N MET A 276 41.44 44.77 21.73
CA MET A 276 40.18 44.71 20.98
C MET A 276 39.82 43.26 20.62
N ALA A 277 40.77 42.49 20.08
CA ALA A 277 40.56 41.08 19.74
C ALA A 277 40.26 40.21 20.97
N THR A 278 40.90 40.49 22.12
CA THR A 278 40.75 39.71 23.36
C THR A 278 39.42 40.00 24.05
N ASN A 279 39.00 41.27 24.11
CA ASN A 279 37.70 41.67 24.64
C ASN A 279 36.57 41.06 23.79
N GLU A 280 36.68 41.11 22.47
CA GLU A 280 35.70 40.49 21.58
C GLU A 280 35.64 38.96 21.72
N LEU A 281 36.78 38.28 21.91
CA LEU A 281 36.82 36.84 22.21
C LEU A 281 36.18 36.48 23.56
N SER A 282 36.23 37.39 24.53
CA SER A 282 35.62 37.20 25.85
C SER A 282 34.09 37.38 25.81
N GLU A 283 33.60 38.37 25.07
CA GLU A 283 32.15 38.57 24.82
C GLU A 283 31.55 37.37 24.07
N LEU A 284 32.24 36.85 23.05
CA LEU A 284 31.82 35.67 22.29
C LEU A 284 31.77 34.37 23.13
N LYS A 285 32.55 34.28 24.21
CA LYS A 285 32.49 33.15 25.15
C LYS A 285 31.36 33.29 26.16
N ALA A 286 31.05 34.53 26.59
CA ALA A 286 29.98 34.80 27.54
C ALA A 286 28.59 34.52 26.96
N GLU A 287 28.34 34.86 25.68
CA GLU A 287 27.06 34.58 24.99
C GLU A 287 26.81 33.08 24.71
N ARG A 288 27.84 32.23 24.88
CA ARG A 288 27.76 30.77 24.64
C ARG A 288 27.43 29.93 25.88
N THR A 289 27.32 30.56 27.06
CA THR A 289 27.00 29.95 28.37
C THR A 289 25.61 30.35 28.82
#